data_AF-F8CNG5-F1
#
_entry.id   AF-F8CNG5-F1
#
_cell.length_a   1.000
_cell.length_b   1.000
_cell.length_c   1.000
_cell.angle_alpha   90.00
_cell.angle_beta   90.00
_cell.angle_gamma   90.00
#
_symmetry.space_group_name_H-M   'P 1'
#
loop_
_entity.id
_entity.type
_entity.pdbx_description
1 polymer ?
#
loop_
_entity_poly.entity_id
_entity_poly.type
_entity_poly.pdbx_seq_one_letter_code
_entity_poly.pdbx_strand_id
1 'polypeptide(L)'
;MLRQLLLSDFRAEGPAAGHGWPLVQQAFPTVQLAPLSAGRGAHVLRLDVSEWNAPAFDPVAWDARVFDAGERTEWLALHLEGASREALVVAALEILTRYQCLVGRRNAASATPLFSRLLARHRSLHDLKQPQVRAEFHRAVDAWQWTLRLRPEVDLPLQAAALFHDVEQPAHGPLPLRAFDRVQPARGADRAVRLLEEAGADDASCRRVRELVTRGERPGGERDVSLLRTAGALSFFSRQSSSYFREAPPEHHRRQVARMLAHLRPEHLRWLGHMRLAPAVRGQLEVLVAAHFPVDVLA
;
A
#
# COMPACT_ATOMS: atom_id res chain seq x y z
N MET A 1 -9.66 7.97 8.34
CA MET A 1 -9.71 6.73 7.51
C MET A 1 -10.52 6.99 6.25
N LEU A 2 -10.15 6.40 5.12
CA LEU A 2 -10.91 6.47 3.86
C LEU A 2 -12.08 5.48 3.92
N ARG A 3 -13.30 6.01 3.98
CA ARG A 3 -14.52 5.21 4.18
C ARG A 3 -15.44 5.21 2.97
N GLN A 4 -15.36 6.23 2.12
CA GLN A 4 -16.30 6.42 1.02
C GLN A 4 -15.60 6.83 -0.28
N LEU A 5 -16.14 6.31 -1.38
CA LEU A 5 -15.92 6.83 -2.72
C LEU A 5 -17.25 7.39 -3.23
N LEU A 6 -17.27 8.69 -3.46
CA LEU A 6 -18.43 9.47 -3.88
C LEU A 6 -18.36 9.70 -5.39
N LEU A 7 -19.50 9.57 -6.06
CA LEU A 7 -19.58 9.67 -7.52
C LEU A 7 -20.67 10.67 -7.92
N SER A 8 -20.35 11.59 -8.84
CA SER A 8 -21.33 12.57 -9.38
C SER A 8 -22.45 11.89 -10.16
N ASP A 9 -22.12 10.84 -10.92
CA ASP A 9 -23.03 10.21 -11.89
C ASP A 9 -23.76 8.98 -11.35
N PHE A 10 -23.75 8.80 -10.04
CA PHE A 10 -24.51 7.74 -9.39
C PHE A 10 -26.00 8.07 -9.52
N ARG A 11 -26.66 7.52 -10.55
CA ARG A 11 -28.12 7.53 -10.64
C ARG A 11 -28.70 6.85 -9.40
N ALA A 12 -29.98 7.11 -9.09
CA ALA A 12 -30.67 6.62 -7.90
C ALA A 12 -30.64 5.07 -7.71
N GLU A 13 -30.25 4.31 -8.74
CA GLU A 13 -30.24 2.83 -8.76
C GLU A 13 -28.98 2.18 -8.13
N GLY A 14 -27.98 2.96 -7.70
CA GLY A 14 -26.83 2.43 -6.95
C GLY A 14 -25.77 1.69 -7.78
N PRO A 15 -24.75 1.06 -7.16
CA PRO A 15 -23.65 0.36 -7.85
C PRO A 15 -24.07 -1.00 -8.45
N ALA A 16 -25.34 -1.37 -8.31
CA ALA A 16 -25.88 -2.66 -8.74
C ALA A 16 -26.06 -2.78 -10.27
N ALA A 17 -25.94 -1.68 -11.02
CA ALA A 17 -26.22 -1.62 -12.45
C ALA A 17 -24.94 -1.58 -13.31
N GLY A 18 -24.28 -2.74 -13.48
CA GLY A 18 -23.24 -2.96 -14.50
C GLY A 18 -21.99 -2.07 -14.40
N HIS A 19 -21.04 -2.22 -15.33
CA HIS A 19 -19.86 -1.35 -15.49
C HIS A 19 -18.67 -1.55 -14.51
N GLY A 20 -18.52 -2.71 -13.86
CA GLY A 20 -17.27 -3.02 -13.12
C GLY A 20 -17.16 -2.46 -11.69
N TRP A 21 -18.13 -1.69 -11.21
CA TRP A 21 -18.22 -1.32 -9.78
C TRP A 21 -18.24 -2.51 -8.80
N PRO A 22 -18.82 -3.68 -9.13
CA PRO A 22 -18.66 -4.88 -8.31
C PRO A 22 -17.19 -5.30 -8.11
N LEU A 23 -16.32 -5.06 -9.10
CA LEU A 23 -14.88 -5.33 -8.97
C LEU A 23 -14.23 -4.39 -7.95
N VAL A 24 -14.62 -3.11 -7.96
CA VAL A 24 -14.16 -2.11 -6.97
C VAL A 24 -14.61 -2.53 -5.57
N GLN A 25 -15.88 -2.89 -5.41
CA GLN A 25 -16.44 -3.30 -4.12
C GLN A 25 -15.80 -4.60 -3.62
N GLN A 26 -15.56 -5.58 -4.50
CA GLN A 26 -14.86 -6.82 -4.16
C GLN A 26 -13.41 -6.55 -3.73
N ALA A 27 -12.71 -5.63 -4.43
CA ALA A 27 -11.36 -5.25 -4.07
C ALA A 27 -11.30 -4.46 -2.75
N PHE A 28 -12.31 -3.63 -2.46
CA PHE A 28 -12.33 -2.71 -1.31
C PHE A 28 -13.65 -2.83 -0.53
N PRO A 29 -13.91 -3.96 0.15
CA PRO A 29 -15.21 -4.22 0.77
C PRO A 29 -15.57 -3.28 1.92
N THR A 30 -14.58 -2.60 2.51
CA THR A 30 -14.78 -1.62 3.60
C THR A 30 -14.98 -0.18 3.10
N VAL A 31 -14.86 0.07 1.79
CA VAL A 31 -15.16 1.37 1.19
C VAL A 31 -16.58 1.33 0.65
N GLN A 32 -17.40 2.30 1.08
CA GLN A 32 -18.75 2.46 0.56
C GLN A 32 -18.72 3.27 -0.74
N LEU A 33 -19.26 2.71 -1.82
CA LEU A 33 -19.55 3.42 -3.06
C LEU A 33 -20.91 4.11 -2.93
N ALA A 34 -20.98 5.43 -3.13
CA ALA A 34 -22.20 6.19 -2.87
C ALA A 34 -22.34 7.44 -3.78
N PRO A 35 -23.57 7.98 -3.96
CA PRO A 35 -23.74 9.28 -4.59
C PRO A 35 -23.09 10.40 -3.76
N LEU A 36 -22.71 11.51 -4.39
CA LEU A 36 -22.13 12.68 -3.70
C LEU A 36 -22.97 13.18 -2.52
N SER A 37 -24.30 13.11 -2.63
CA SER A 37 -25.23 13.53 -1.58
C SER A 37 -25.13 12.71 -0.27
N ALA A 38 -24.54 11.51 -0.33
CA ALA A 38 -24.30 10.65 0.84
C ALA A 38 -23.06 11.06 1.65
N GLY A 39 -22.24 11.98 1.13
CA GLY A 39 -21.02 12.46 1.80
C GLY A 39 -21.24 13.47 2.93
N ARG A 40 -22.47 13.63 3.45
CA ARG A 40 -22.74 14.61 4.52
C ARG A 40 -21.95 14.24 5.78
N GLY A 41 -21.18 15.19 6.29
CA GLY A 41 -20.34 15.02 7.48
C GLY A 41 -18.96 14.40 7.21
N ALA A 42 -18.70 13.92 5.99
CA ALA A 42 -17.37 13.47 5.60
C ALA A 42 -16.48 14.66 5.21
N HIS A 43 -15.17 14.52 5.40
CA HIS A 43 -14.21 15.41 4.75
C HIS A 43 -14.02 14.93 3.31
N VAL A 44 -14.53 15.70 2.35
CA VAL A 44 -14.54 15.30 0.93
C VAL A 44 -13.38 15.94 0.18
N LEU A 45 -12.49 15.12 -0.39
CA LEU A 45 -11.51 15.58 -1.38
C LEU A 45 -12.02 15.26 -2.78
N ARG A 46 -12.03 16.26 -3.66
CA ARG A 46 -12.44 16.13 -5.06
C ARG A 46 -11.23 15.88 -5.95
N LEU A 47 -11.38 14.96 -6.89
CA LEU A 47 -10.39 14.64 -7.91
C LEU A 47 -11.08 14.45 -9.25
N ASP A 48 -10.70 15.28 -10.23
CA ASP A 48 -11.07 15.07 -11.62
C ASP A 48 -10.23 13.91 -12.18
N VAL A 49 -10.90 12.91 -12.75
CA VAL A 49 -10.24 11.72 -13.32
C VAL A 49 -9.39 12.07 -14.55
N SER A 50 -9.73 13.13 -15.28
CA SER A 50 -8.88 13.63 -16.36
C SER A 50 -7.57 14.21 -15.82
N GLU A 51 -7.61 14.90 -14.67
CA GLU A 51 -6.41 15.40 -13.97
C GLU A 51 -5.54 14.24 -13.48
N TRP A 52 -6.15 13.23 -12.85
CA TRP A 52 -5.46 12.01 -12.39
C TRP A 52 -4.70 11.30 -13.53
N ASN A 53 -5.31 11.26 -14.71
CA ASN A 53 -4.74 10.61 -15.89
C ASN A 53 -3.71 11.49 -16.63
N ALA A 54 -3.65 12.78 -16.34
CA ALA A 54 -2.74 13.70 -17.01
C ALA A 54 -1.27 13.29 -16.80
N PRO A 55 -0.39 13.39 -17.82
CA PRO A 55 1.03 13.13 -17.64
C PRO A 55 1.71 14.05 -16.62
N ALA A 56 1.16 15.25 -16.42
CA ALA A 56 1.67 16.26 -15.50
C ALA A 56 1.13 16.10 -14.06
N PHE A 57 0.27 15.12 -13.79
CA PHE A 57 -0.24 14.87 -12.45
C PHE A 57 0.90 14.62 -11.46
N ASP A 58 0.94 15.36 -10.34
CA ASP A 58 1.93 15.14 -9.29
C ASP A 58 1.33 14.27 -8.17
N PRO A 59 1.59 12.95 -8.19
CA PRO A 59 1.06 12.05 -7.17
C PRO A 59 1.64 12.33 -5.78
N VAL A 60 2.82 12.98 -5.66
CA VAL A 60 3.43 13.30 -4.36
C VAL A 60 2.69 14.47 -3.70
N ALA A 61 2.36 15.50 -4.48
CA ALA A 61 1.57 16.63 -3.98
C ALA A 61 0.14 16.20 -3.59
N TRP A 62 -0.48 15.35 -4.42
CA TRP A 62 -1.80 14.81 -4.12
C TRP A 62 -1.79 13.89 -2.88
N ASP A 63 -0.78 13.03 -2.74
CA ASP A 63 -0.58 12.20 -1.54
C ASP A 63 -0.55 13.01 -0.26
N ALA A 64 0.21 14.12 -0.23
CA ALA A 64 0.28 14.98 0.94
C ALA A 64 -1.11 15.48 1.34
N ARG A 65 -1.94 15.90 0.37
CA ARG A 65 -3.32 16.35 0.62
C ARG A 65 -4.20 15.23 1.19
N VAL A 66 -4.12 14.03 0.61
CA VAL A 66 -4.93 12.88 1.05
C VAL A 66 -4.54 12.41 2.45
N PHE A 67 -3.23 12.34 2.75
CA PHE A 67 -2.76 11.94 4.08
C PHE A 67 -3.06 13.00 5.14
N ASP A 68 -2.84 14.29 4.85
CA ASP A 68 -3.20 15.37 5.76
C ASP A 68 -4.70 15.35 6.10
N ALA A 69 -5.55 15.11 5.11
CA ALA A 69 -6.98 14.95 5.34
C ALA A 69 -7.29 13.69 6.16
N GLY A 70 -6.68 12.56 5.81
CA GLY A 70 -6.89 11.27 6.49
C GLY A 70 -6.44 11.25 7.95
N GLU A 71 -5.47 12.09 8.33
CA GLU A 71 -5.00 12.27 9.70
C GLU A 71 -5.89 13.22 10.51
N ARG A 72 -6.57 14.17 9.87
CA ARG A 72 -7.46 15.15 10.53
C ARG A 72 -8.89 14.65 10.71
N THR A 73 -9.28 13.57 10.03
CA THR A 73 -10.64 13.04 10.09
C THR A 73 -10.68 11.52 10.16
N GLU A 74 -11.60 11.00 10.97
CA GLU A 74 -11.93 9.59 10.96
C GLU A 74 -12.73 9.19 9.72
N TRP A 75 -13.37 10.15 9.05
CA TRP A 75 -14.30 9.97 7.95
C TRP A 75 -13.88 10.78 6.71
N LEU A 76 -12.87 10.26 6.01
CA LEU A 76 -12.42 10.79 4.72
C LEU A 76 -13.26 10.16 3.59
N ALA A 77 -13.66 10.98 2.62
CA ALA A 77 -14.28 10.56 1.39
C ALA A 77 -13.53 11.15 0.19
N LEU A 78 -13.43 10.37 -0.89
CA LEU A 78 -12.94 10.85 -2.18
C LEU A 78 -14.10 10.99 -3.15
N HIS A 79 -14.21 12.12 -3.83
CA HIS A 79 -15.20 12.38 -4.86
C HIS A 79 -14.53 12.38 -6.22
N LEU A 80 -14.93 11.43 -7.09
CA LEU A 80 -14.41 11.32 -8.46
C LEU A 80 -15.42 11.89 -9.48
N GLU A 81 -14.91 12.67 -10.42
CA GLU A 81 -15.70 13.28 -11.51
C GLU A 81 -14.91 13.42 -12.81
N GLY A 82 -15.55 13.95 -13.87
CA GLY A 82 -14.85 14.36 -15.09
C GLY A 82 -14.51 13.25 -16.11
N ALA A 83 -15.05 12.04 -15.96
CA ALA A 83 -14.77 10.94 -16.90
C ALA A 83 -15.96 10.01 -17.16
N SER A 84 -15.85 9.17 -18.19
CA SER A 84 -16.82 8.11 -18.47
C SER A 84 -16.90 7.10 -17.30
N ARG A 85 -18.00 6.35 -17.22
CA ARG A 85 -18.19 5.34 -16.15
C ARG A 85 -17.06 4.31 -16.08
N GLU A 86 -16.59 3.83 -17.23
CA GLU A 86 -15.49 2.86 -17.30
C GLU A 86 -14.16 3.47 -16.81
N ALA A 87 -13.86 4.70 -17.24
CA ALA A 87 -12.68 5.42 -16.78
C ALA A 87 -12.74 5.74 -15.27
N LEU A 88 -13.93 6.03 -14.73
CA LEU A 88 -14.14 6.21 -13.29
C LEU A 88 -13.84 4.93 -12.50
N VAL A 89 -14.20 3.76 -13.02
CA VAL A 89 -13.95 2.46 -12.37
C VAL A 89 -12.46 2.15 -12.33
N VAL A 90 -11.76 2.37 -13.46
CA VAL A 90 -10.30 2.21 -13.52
C VAL A 90 -9.62 3.16 -12.55
N ALA A 91 -9.95 4.46 -12.59
CA ALA A 91 -9.40 5.44 -11.67
C ALA A 91 -9.69 5.10 -10.21
N ALA A 92 -10.91 4.62 -9.89
CA ALA A 92 -11.26 4.17 -8.55
C ALA A 92 -10.35 3.03 -8.07
N LEU A 93 -10.09 2.01 -8.90
CA LEU A 93 -9.18 0.91 -8.55
C LEU A 93 -7.75 1.41 -8.30
N GLU A 94 -7.25 2.31 -9.15
CA GLU A 94 -5.91 2.89 -9.02
C GLU A 94 -5.78 3.73 -7.74
N ILE A 95 -6.72 4.65 -7.52
CA ILE A 95 -6.74 5.57 -6.38
C ILE A 95 -6.90 4.80 -5.08
N LEU A 96 -7.88 3.89 -5.00
CA LEU A 96 -8.08 3.08 -3.79
C LEU A 96 -6.91 2.13 -3.52
N THR A 97 -6.23 1.64 -4.57
CA THR A 97 -5.00 0.87 -4.41
C THR A 97 -3.88 1.73 -3.84
N ARG A 98 -3.67 2.95 -4.35
CA ARG A 98 -2.67 3.89 -3.82
C ARG A 98 -2.91 4.27 -2.36
N TYR A 99 -4.18 4.41 -1.97
CA TYR A 99 -4.59 4.85 -0.63
C TYR A 99 -5.12 3.73 0.27
N GLN A 100 -4.89 2.45 -0.06
CA GLN A 100 -5.44 1.33 0.72
C GLN A 100 -4.94 1.30 2.18
N CYS A 101 -3.77 1.89 2.48
CA CYS A 101 -3.33 2.09 3.86
C CYS A 101 -4.33 2.88 4.73
N LEU A 102 -5.26 3.61 4.11
CA LEU A 102 -6.33 4.37 4.78
C LEU A 102 -7.69 3.61 4.80
N VAL A 103 -7.85 2.52 4.06
CA VAL A 103 -9.12 1.78 3.84
C VAL A 103 -9.49 0.86 5.02
N GLY A 104 -8.57 0.62 5.94
CA GLY A 104 -8.86 -0.05 7.22
C GLY A 104 -9.29 -1.52 7.10
N ARG A 105 -8.93 -2.23 6.01
CA ARG A 105 -9.23 -3.66 5.85
C ARG A 105 -8.60 -4.46 6.99
N ARG A 106 -9.38 -5.36 7.58
CA ARG A 106 -8.95 -6.31 8.63
C ARG A 106 -9.62 -7.66 8.41
N ASN A 107 -8.99 -8.72 8.90
CA ASN A 107 -9.57 -10.05 9.01
C ASN A 107 -9.79 -10.41 10.50
N ALA A 108 -10.20 -11.64 10.81
CA ALA A 108 -10.42 -12.06 12.20
C ALA A 108 -9.19 -11.87 13.10
N ALA A 109 -7.97 -12.10 12.59
CA ALA A 109 -6.73 -11.97 13.36
C ALA A 109 -6.35 -10.50 13.63
N SER A 110 -6.64 -9.56 12.72
CA SER A 110 -6.39 -8.12 12.92
C SER A 110 -7.58 -7.35 13.48
N ALA A 111 -8.78 -7.93 13.52
CA ALA A 111 -9.97 -7.37 14.18
C ALA A 111 -9.98 -7.63 15.69
N THR A 112 -8.81 -7.59 16.34
CA THR A 112 -8.64 -7.88 17.77
C THR A 112 -8.13 -6.64 18.52
N PRO A 113 -8.36 -6.56 19.86
CA PRO A 113 -7.76 -5.53 20.69
C PRO A 113 -6.23 -5.56 20.66
N LEU A 114 -5.62 -6.76 20.61
CA LEU A 114 -4.18 -6.95 20.52
C LEU A 114 -3.61 -6.28 19.27
N PHE A 115 -4.19 -6.56 18.10
CA PHE A 115 -3.71 -5.96 16.85
C PHE A 115 -3.95 -4.45 16.79
N SER A 116 -5.02 -3.97 17.42
CA SER A 116 -5.28 -2.53 17.54
C SER A 116 -4.20 -1.83 18.39
N ARG A 117 -3.74 -2.45 19.48
CA ARG A 117 -2.58 -1.96 20.25
C ARG A 117 -1.30 -2.00 19.43
N LEU A 118 -1.05 -3.06 18.65
CA LEU A 118 0.12 -3.15 17.77
C LEU A 118 0.18 -2.01 16.76
N LEU A 119 -0.93 -1.72 16.07
CA LEU A 119 -1.01 -0.60 15.12
C LEU A 119 -0.79 0.74 15.81
N ALA A 120 -1.37 0.96 16.99
CA ALA A 120 -1.16 2.18 17.77
C ALA A 120 0.31 2.34 18.20
N ARG A 121 0.96 1.26 18.66
CA ARG A 121 2.38 1.25 18.98
C ARG A 121 3.24 1.53 17.76
N HIS A 122 3.01 0.85 16.65
CA HIS A 122 3.72 1.11 15.39
C HIS A 122 3.59 2.57 14.95
N ARG A 123 2.37 3.14 14.99
CA ARG A 123 2.11 4.55 14.70
C ARG A 123 2.88 5.50 15.62
N SER A 124 3.04 5.16 16.90
CA SER A 124 3.76 5.98 17.89
C SER A 124 5.28 6.01 17.68
N LEU A 125 5.83 5.06 16.91
CA LEU A 125 7.26 5.06 16.54
C LEU A 125 7.61 6.10 15.50
N HIS A 126 6.60 6.69 14.84
CA HIS A 126 6.78 7.54 13.68
C HIS A 126 6.31 8.96 13.99
N ASP A 127 7.25 9.91 13.94
CA ASP A 127 6.93 11.33 13.90
C ASP A 127 6.40 11.70 12.51
N LEU A 128 5.08 11.61 12.32
CA LEU A 128 4.45 11.91 11.03
C LEU A 128 4.53 13.39 10.62
N LYS A 129 5.05 14.28 11.49
CA LYS A 129 5.38 15.65 11.06
C LYS A 129 6.55 15.68 10.08
N GLN A 130 7.39 14.64 10.09
CA GLN A 130 8.51 14.49 9.16
C GLN A 130 8.03 13.72 7.91
N PRO A 131 8.08 14.31 6.70
CA PRO A 131 7.52 13.70 5.50
C PRO A 131 8.07 12.30 5.18
N GLN A 132 9.37 12.09 5.37
CA GLN A 132 10.04 10.81 5.10
C GLN A 132 9.60 9.71 6.07
N VAL A 133 9.55 10.03 7.37
CA VAL A 133 9.05 9.12 8.43
C VAL A 133 7.57 8.80 8.22
N ARG A 134 6.78 9.80 7.75
CA ARG A 134 5.39 9.59 7.38
C ARG A 134 5.23 8.64 6.18
N ALA A 135 6.07 8.80 5.17
CA ALA A 135 6.06 7.92 4.00
C ALA A 135 6.41 6.47 4.38
N GLU A 136 7.37 6.28 5.29
CA GLU A 136 7.74 4.96 5.85
C GLU A 136 6.60 4.30 6.61
N PHE A 137 5.97 5.02 7.56
CA PHE A 137 4.80 4.52 8.28
C PHE A 137 3.71 4.04 7.32
N HIS A 138 3.36 4.87 6.34
CA HIS A 138 2.31 4.51 5.41
C HIS A 138 2.72 3.38 4.45
N ARG A 139 4.01 3.25 4.09
CA ARG A 139 4.55 2.11 3.32
C ARG A 139 4.37 0.79 4.08
N ALA A 140 4.68 0.80 5.38
CA ALA A 140 4.53 -0.37 6.25
C ALA A 140 3.05 -0.81 6.36
N VAL A 141 2.15 0.16 6.60
CA VAL A 141 0.70 -0.12 6.63
C VAL A 141 0.21 -0.62 5.26
N ASP A 142 0.69 -0.06 4.15
CA ASP A 142 0.33 -0.50 2.81
C ASP A 142 0.79 -1.94 2.49
N ALA A 143 2.01 -2.30 2.89
CA ALA A 143 2.53 -3.66 2.75
C ALA A 143 1.69 -4.67 3.56
N TRP A 144 1.26 -4.31 4.77
CA TRP A 144 0.31 -5.11 5.54
C TRP A 144 -1.04 -5.25 4.81
N GLN A 145 -1.57 -4.16 4.24
CA GLN A 145 -2.81 -4.19 3.46
C GLN A 145 -2.71 -5.08 2.21
N TRP A 146 -1.55 -5.07 1.52
CA TRP A 146 -1.27 -6.00 0.42
C TRP A 146 -1.22 -7.46 0.87
N THR A 147 -0.67 -7.74 2.05
CA THR A 147 -0.63 -9.10 2.60
C THR A 147 -2.04 -9.65 2.77
N LEU A 148 -2.96 -8.84 3.34
CA LEU A 148 -4.39 -9.19 3.45
C LEU A 148 -5.09 -9.31 2.09
N ARG A 149 -4.64 -8.58 1.08
CA ARG A 149 -5.21 -8.61 -0.27
C ARG A 149 -4.82 -9.86 -1.05
N LEU A 150 -3.56 -10.26 -0.90
CA LEU A 150 -2.99 -11.44 -1.52
C LEU A 150 -3.42 -12.73 -0.83
N ARG A 151 -3.60 -12.68 0.51
CA ARG A 151 -4.05 -13.80 1.32
C ARG A 151 -4.93 -13.32 2.48
N PRO A 152 -6.27 -13.28 2.33
CA PRO A 152 -7.19 -12.70 3.33
C PRO A 152 -7.19 -13.37 4.70
N GLU A 153 -6.80 -14.64 4.78
CA GLU A 153 -6.85 -15.50 5.96
C GLU A 153 -5.57 -15.50 6.81
N VAL A 154 -4.61 -14.62 6.51
CA VAL A 154 -3.32 -14.58 7.23
C VAL A 154 -3.48 -14.40 8.74
N ASP A 155 -2.67 -15.11 9.50
CA ASP A 155 -2.65 -15.07 10.95
C ASP A 155 -2.04 -13.76 11.49
N LEU A 156 -2.06 -13.61 12.81
CA LEU A 156 -1.53 -12.43 13.49
C LEU A 156 -0.01 -12.29 13.32
N PRO A 157 0.83 -13.32 13.53
CA PRO A 157 2.27 -13.22 13.34
C PRO A 157 2.65 -12.72 11.96
N LEU A 158 2.03 -13.23 10.89
CA LEU A 158 2.39 -12.77 9.56
C LEU A 158 1.95 -11.34 9.28
N GLN A 159 0.78 -10.93 9.75
CA GLN A 159 0.35 -9.53 9.64
C GLN A 159 1.27 -8.59 10.41
N ALA A 160 1.71 -8.98 11.61
CA ALA A 160 2.69 -8.22 12.38
C ALA A 160 4.05 -8.17 11.65
N ALA A 161 4.52 -9.29 11.09
CA ALA A 161 5.74 -9.31 10.30
C ALA A 161 5.65 -8.37 9.09
N ALA A 162 4.51 -8.32 8.38
CA ALA A 162 4.29 -7.38 7.29
C ALA A 162 4.38 -5.92 7.73
N LEU A 163 3.88 -5.59 8.93
CA LEU A 163 3.94 -4.24 9.49
C LEU A 163 5.36 -3.86 9.93
N PHE A 164 6.16 -4.83 10.40
CA PHE A 164 7.46 -4.55 11.03
C PHE A 164 8.70 -4.95 10.21
N HIS A 165 8.55 -5.56 9.03
CA HIS A 165 9.68 -6.06 8.24
C HIS A 165 10.70 -4.99 7.82
N ASP A 166 10.31 -3.72 7.86
CA ASP A 166 11.11 -2.59 7.35
C ASP A 166 11.29 -1.49 8.41
N VAL A 167 11.10 -1.81 9.70
CA VAL A 167 11.28 -0.83 10.78
C VAL A 167 12.77 -0.74 11.13
N GLU A 168 13.47 0.18 10.50
CA GLU A 168 14.75 0.67 11.02
C GLU A 168 14.51 1.88 11.95
N GLN A 169 15.54 2.41 12.61
CA GLN A 169 15.37 3.61 13.44
C GLN A 169 14.93 4.78 12.53
N PRO A 170 14.02 5.67 12.98
CA PRO A 170 13.96 7.00 12.39
C PRO A 170 15.32 7.65 12.66
N ALA A 171 16.19 7.69 11.66
CA ALA A 171 17.43 8.41 11.76
C ALA A 171 17.08 9.88 12.03
N HIS A 172 17.45 10.39 13.20
CA HIS A 172 17.43 11.82 13.46
C HIS A 172 18.52 12.47 12.58
N GLY A 173 18.17 12.80 11.33
CA GLY A 173 19.05 13.48 10.39
C GLY A 173 18.67 13.19 8.92
N PRO A 174 19.05 14.05 7.96
CA PRO A 174 18.89 13.75 6.55
C PRO A 174 19.65 12.47 6.23
N LEU A 175 18.92 11.41 5.85
CA LEU A 175 19.53 10.15 5.46
C LEU A 175 20.49 10.41 4.30
N PRO A 176 21.79 10.12 4.42
CA PRO A 176 22.66 10.14 3.26
C PRO A 176 22.16 9.07 2.28
N LEU A 177 22.36 9.31 0.98
CA LEU A 177 22.13 8.39 -0.15
C LEU A 177 22.70 6.95 0.03
N ARG A 178 23.41 6.68 1.14
CA ARG A 178 23.93 5.37 1.55
C ARG A 178 22.94 4.48 2.32
N ALA A 179 21.70 4.91 2.57
CA ALA A 179 20.66 4.09 3.21
C ALA A 179 20.12 2.93 2.32
N PHE A 180 20.57 2.81 1.07
CA PHE A 180 20.13 1.73 0.17
C PHE A 180 20.84 0.40 0.39
N ASP A 181 21.97 0.38 1.09
CA ASP A 181 22.75 -0.82 1.36
C ASP A 181 22.88 -1.08 2.87
N ARG A 182 22.24 -2.16 3.30
CA ARG A 182 22.30 -2.85 4.61
C ARG A 182 21.25 -2.42 5.63
N VAL A 183 20.07 -3.03 5.46
CA VAL A 183 19.21 -3.42 6.58
C VAL A 183 20.00 -4.40 7.47
N GLN A 184 19.96 -4.24 8.79
CA GLN A 184 20.42 -5.30 9.71
C GLN A 184 19.20 -6.10 10.19
N PRO A 185 18.88 -7.26 9.57
CA PRO A 185 17.65 -8.02 9.86
C PRO A 185 17.46 -8.37 11.34
N ALA A 186 18.56 -8.58 12.07
CA ALA A 186 18.52 -8.88 13.49
C ALA A 186 17.94 -7.72 14.33
N ARG A 187 18.29 -6.46 14.02
CA ARG A 187 17.81 -5.29 14.78
C ARG A 187 16.34 -5.02 14.53
N GLY A 188 15.87 -5.20 13.30
CA GLY A 188 14.45 -5.07 12.94
C GLY A 188 13.59 -6.14 13.64
N ALA A 189 14.05 -7.40 13.64
CA ALA A 189 13.34 -8.50 14.27
C ALA A 189 13.22 -8.32 15.79
N ASP A 190 14.27 -7.91 16.49
CA ASP A 190 14.22 -7.69 17.94
C ASP A 190 13.29 -6.54 18.32
N ARG A 191 13.28 -5.46 17.52
CA ARG A 191 12.35 -4.35 17.73
C ARG A 191 10.90 -4.78 17.51
N ALA A 192 10.62 -5.56 16.46
CA ALA A 192 9.30 -6.11 16.21
C ALA A 192 8.81 -6.95 17.40
N VAL A 193 9.67 -7.84 17.92
CA VAL A 193 9.33 -8.68 19.09
C VAL A 193 9.04 -7.84 20.32
N ARG A 194 9.89 -6.85 20.63
CA ARG A 194 9.65 -5.97 21.78
C ARG A 194 8.28 -5.27 21.69
N LEU A 195 7.89 -4.81 20.51
CA LEU A 195 6.59 -4.16 20.31
C LEU A 195 5.42 -5.13 20.47
N LEU A 196 5.62 -6.40 20.11
CA LEU A 196 4.67 -7.49 20.33
C LEU A 196 4.50 -7.80 21.81
N GLU A 197 5.60 -7.92 22.55
CA GLU A 197 5.61 -8.12 24.00
C GLU A 197 4.91 -6.94 24.70
N GLU A 198 5.25 -5.70 24.35
CA GLU A 198 4.61 -4.48 24.89
C GLU A 198 3.11 -4.38 24.56
N ALA A 199 2.65 -5.02 23.48
CA ALA A 199 1.24 -5.11 23.12
C ALA A 199 0.52 -6.29 23.82
N GLY A 200 1.25 -7.19 24.48
CA GLY A 200 0.75 -8.38 25.16
C GLY A 200 0.55 -9.59 24.24
N ALA A 201 1.39 -9.74 23.21
CA ALA A 201 1.43 -10.96 22.40
C ALA A 201 2.11 -12.11 23.18
N ASP A 202 1.75 -13.35 22.85
CA ASP A 202 2.34 -14.55 23.43
C ASP A 202 3.72 -14.89 22.82
N ASP A 203 4.49 -15.71 23.53
CA ASP A 203 5.84 -16.12 23.13
C ASP A 203 5.90 -16.85 21.78
N ALA A 204 4.85 -17.61 21.42
CA ALA A 204 4.81 -18.30 20.13
C ALA A 204 4.64 -17.31 18.99
N SER A 205 3.76 -16.33 19.14
CA SER A 205 3.60 -15.20 18.22
C SER A 205 4.89 -14.40 18.06
N CYS A 206 5.55 -14.04 19.17
CA CYS A 206 6.83 -13.33 19.16
C CYS A 206 7.93 -14.11 18.42
N ARG A 207 8.09 -15.40 18.72
CA ARG A 207 9.06 -16.26 18.03
C ARG A 207 8.78 -16.34 16.53
N ARG A 208 7.52 -16.55 16.14
CA ARG A 208 7.15 -16.64 14.72
C ARG A 208 7.42 -15.34 13.97
N VAL A 209 7.15 -14.18 14.56
CA VAL A 209 7.48 -12.89 13.94
C VAL A 209 8.99 -12.73 13.78
N ARG A 210 9.78 -13.05 14.80
CA ARG A 210 11.25 -12.99 14.72
C ARG A 210 11.78 -13.83 13.56
N GLU A 211 11.29 -15.05 13.41
CA GLU A 211 11.64 -15.94 12.30
C GLU A 211 11.30 -15.33 10.94
N LEU A 212 10.08 -14.82 10.78
CA LEU A 212 9.60 -14.24 9.52
C LEU A 212 10.40 -13.00 9.11
N VAL A 213 10.66 -12.09 10.05
CA VAL A 213 11.44 -10.86 9.78
C VAL A 213 12.90 -11.20 9.48
N THR A 214 13.51 -12.13 10.22
CA THR A 214 14.93 -12.51 10.00
C THR A 214 15.13 -13.28 8.70
N ARG A 215 14.20 -14.19 8.34
CA ARG A 215 14.27 -14.97 7.08
C ARG A 215 13.79 -14.18 5.87
N GLY A 216 13.04 -13.09 6.09
CA GLY A 216 12.57 -12.09 5.14
C GLY A 216 13.59 -11.66 4.07
N GLU A 217 14.88 -11.78 4.36
CA GLU A 217 15.97 -11.29 3.51
C GLU A 217 16.76 -12.37 2.73
N ARG A 218 16.60 -13.67 3.03
CA ARG A 218 17.31 -14.76 2.34
C ARG A 218 16.54 -15.35 1.13
N PRO A 219 17.10 -15.45 -0.09
CA PRO A 219 16.46 -16.13 -1.21
C PRO A 219 16.13 -17.60 -0.87
N GLY A 220 14.93 -18.09 -1.22
CA GLY A 220 14.58 -19.54 -1.16
C GLY A 220 13.76 -20.04 0.04
N GLY A 221 13.18 -19.19 0.88
CA GLY A 221 12.38 -19.61 2.05
C GLY A 221 10.85 -19.52 1.87
N GLU A 222 10.15 -20.53 2.41
CA GLU A 222 8.77 -20.63 2.92
C GLU A 222 7.70 -19.64 2.37
N ARG A 223 6.52 -20.18 1.97
CA ARG A 223 5.36 -19.46 1.38
C ARG A 223 5.05 -18.08 1.99
N ASP A 224 5.20 -17.94 3.31
CA ASP A 224 4.94 -16.70 4.05
C ASP A 224 5.98 -15.60 3.77
N VAL A 225 7.27 -15.95 3.69
CA VAL A 225 8.35 -15.02 3.35
C VAL A 225 8.17 -14.50 1.91
N SER A 226 7.79 -15.38 0.99
CA SER A 226 7.47 -15.01 -0.39
C SER A 226 6.28 -14.03 -0.47
N LEU A 227 5.25 -14.25 0.36
CA LEU A 227 4.11 -13.35 0.48
C LEU A 227 4.52 -11.96 1.00
N LEU A 228 5.35 -11.89 2.05
CA LEU A 228 5.86 -10.61 2.57
C LEU A 228 6.64 -9.83 1.52
N ARG A 229 7.52 -10.50 0.77
CA ARG A 229 8.28 -9.87 -0.33
C ARG A 229 7.38 -9.38 -1.45
N THR A 230 6.40 -10.19 -1.84
CA THR A 230 5.40 -9.79 -2.86
C THR A 230 4.66 -8.54 -2.38
N ALA A 231 4.18 -8.53 -1.14
CA ALA A 231 3.45 -7.41 -0.57
C ALA A 231 4.31 -6.13 -0.48
N GLY A 232 5.58 -6.26 -0.09
CA GLY A 232 6.54 -5.16 -0.10
C GLY A 232 6.79 -4.61 -1.51
N ALA A 233 6.95 -5.48 -2.51
CA ALA A 233 7.12 -5.07 -3.90
C ALA A 233 5.89 -4.34 -4.47
N LEU A 234 4.67 -4.83 -4.19
CA LEU A 234 3.44 -4.15 -4.62
C LEU A 234 3.25 -2.81 -3.88
N SER A 235 3.63 -2.73 -2.60
CA SER A 235 3.65 -1.46 -1.84
C SER A 235 4.63 -0.46 -2.46
N PHE A 236 5.81 -0.91 -2.87
CA PHE A 236 6.76 -0.07 -3.62
C PHE A 236 6.12 0.49 -4.90
N PHE A 237 5.52 -0.35 -5.74
CA PHE A 237 4.94 0.10 -7.01
C PHE A 237 3.75 1.06 -6.81
N SER A 238 2.83 0.71 -5.92
CA SER A 238 1.61 1.50 -5.67
C SER A 238 1.87 2.84 -4.99
N ARG A 239 2.95 2.98 -4.22
CA ARG A 239 3.21 4.19 -3.42
C ARG A 239 4.58 4.83 -3.64
N GLN A 240 5.65 4.07 -3.42
CA GLN A 240 7.00 4.62 -3.26
C GLN A 240 7.70 4.90 -4.60
N SER A 241 7.30 4.20 -5.66
CA SER A 241 7.96 4.27 -6.97
C SER A 241 8.08 5.70 -7.51
N SER A 242 7.06 6.53 -7.28
CA SER A 242 7.03 7.91 -7.77
C SER A 242 8.04 8.82 -7.06
N SER A 243 8.14 8.78 -5.73
CA SER A 243 9.14 9.56 -4.99
C SER A 243 10.54 9.00 -5.21
N TYR A 244 10.68 7.67 -5.27
CA TYR A 244 11.95 7.02 -5.55
C TYR A 244 12.56 7.49 -6.88
N PHE A 245 11.77 7.55 -7.96
CA PHE A 245 12.26 8.01 -9.26
C PHE A 245 12.59 9.52 -9.29
N ARG A 246 12.03 10.30 -8.37
CA ARG A 246 12.33 11.73 -8.23
C ARG A 246 13.63 11.98 -7.46
N GLU A 247 13.93 11.12 -6.48
CA GLU A 247 15.02 11.34 -5.52
C GLU A 247 16.27 10.50 -5.82
N ALA A 248 16.10 9.27 -6.31
CA ALA A 248 17.21 8.36 -6.56
C ALA A 248 17.91 8.69 -7.89
N PRO A 249 19.24 8.49 -7.98
CA PRO A 249 19.95 8.64 -9.25
C PRO A 249 19.44 7.65 -10.32
N PRO A 250 19.38 8.05 -11.60
CA PRO A 250 18.82 7.24 -12.69
C PRO A 250 19.41 5.83 -12.83
N GLU A 251 20.69 5.66 -12.56
CA GLU A 251 21.41 4.38 -12.61
C GLU A 251 20.83 3.33 -11.63
N HIS A 252 20.17 3.76 -10.56
CA HIS A 252 19.55 2.86 -9.59
C HIS A 252 18.12 2.46 -9.97
N HIS A 253 17.45 3.21 -10.85
CA HIS A 253 16.03 3.01 -11.19
C HIS A 253 15.77 1.61 -11.74
N ARG A 254 16.52 1.21 -12.78
CA ARG A 254 16.37 -0.10 -13.42
C ARG A 254 16.65 -1.24 -12.44
N ARG A 255 17.72 -1.12 -11.64
CA ARG A 255 18.11 -2.14 -10.65
C ARG A 255 17.03 -2.31 -9.58
N GLN A 256 16.44 -1.21 -9.11
CA GLN A 256 15.38 -1.27 -8.11
C GLN A 256 14.10 -1.88 -8.68
N VAL A 257 13.67 -1.49 -9.88
CA VAL A 257 12.48 -2.09 -10.54
C VAL A 257 12.70 -3.58 -10.77
N ALA A 258 13.88 -3.99 -11.27
CA ALA A 258 14.21 -5.40 -11.46
C ALA A 258 14.20 -6.18 -10.14
N ARG A 259 14.74 -5.61 -9.06
CA ARG A 259 14.71 -6.21 -7.71
C ARG A 259 13.27 -6.42 -7.22
N MET A 260 12.40 -5.42 -7.39
CA MET A 260 10.99 -5.53 -6.98
C MET A 260 10.22 -6.52 -7.84
N LEU A 261 10.47 -6.55 -9.16
CA LEU A 261 9.89 -7.54 -10.07
C LEU A 261 10.30 -8.98 -9.71
N ALA A 262 11.54 -9.19 -9.28
CA ALA A 262 12.01 -10.52 -8.86
C ALA A 262 11.29 -11.08 -7.62
N HIS A 263 10.52 -10.24 -6.90
CA HIS A 263 9.65 -10.68 -5.80
C HIS A 263 8.23 -11.03 -6.26
N LEU A 264 7.87 -10.73 -7.52
CA LEU A 264 6.56 -11.01 -8.07
C LEU A 264 6.57 -12.33 -8.84
N ARG A 265 5.44 -13.02 -8.81
CA ARG A 265 5.15 -14.20 -9.64
C ARG A 265 4.20 -13.78 -10.78
N PRO A 266 4.09 -14.54 -11.88
CA PRO A 266 3.23 -14.19 -13.01
C PRO A 266 1.82 -13.76 -12.61
N GLU A 267 1.18 -14.49 -11.69
CA GLU A 267 -0.18 -14.20 -11.23
C GLU A 267 -0.30 -12.91 -10.40
N HIS A 268 0.82 -12.33 -9.95
CA HIS A 268 0.86 -11.06 -9.25
C HIS A 268 0.99 -9.86 -10.20
N LEU A 269 1.39 -10.05 -11.45
CA LEU A 269 1.61 -8.97 -12.42
C LEU A 269 0.31 -8.21 -12.74
N ARG A 270 -0.83 -8.90 -12.73
CA ARG A 270 -2.16 -8.28 -12.89
C ARG A 270 -2.41 -7.11 -11.92
N TRP A 271 -1.83 -7.15 -10.72
CA TRP A 271 -1.99 -6.07 -9.75
C TRP A 271 -1.33 -4.77 -10.20
N LEU A 272 -0.25 -4.85 -10.98
CA LEU A 272 0.42 -3.68 -11.53
C LEU A 272 -0.45 -2.96 -12.56
N GLY A 273 -1.33 -3.70 -13.26
CA GLY A 273 -2.35 -3.14 -14.16
C GLY A 273 -3.42 -2.31 -13.44
N HIS A 274 -3.61 -2.52 -12.13
CA HIS A 274 -4.53 -1.74 -11.30
C HIS A 274 -3.84 -0.55 -10.60
N MET A 275 -2.62 -0.18 -11.02
CA MET A 275 -1.85 0.90 -10.41
C MET A 275 -1.56 2.01 -11.42
N ARG A 276 -1.80 3.25 -10.99
CA ARG A 276 -1.25 4.41 -11.67
C ARG A 276 0.24 4.50 -11.39
N LEU A 277 1.05 4.03 -12.33
CA LEU A 277 2.50 4.16 -12.31
C LEU A 277 2.92 5.44 -13.04
N ALA A 278 3.94 6.13 -12.52
CA ALA A 278 4.58 7.23 -13.23
C ALA A 278 5.13 6.74 -14.58
N PRO A 279 5.12 7.56 -15.65
CA PRO A 279 5.53 7.13 -16.99
C PRO A 279 6.93 6.48 -17.03
N ALA A 280 7.89 7.03 -16.30
CA ALA A 280 9.25 6.47 -16.21
C ALA A 280 9.29 5.09 -15.55
N VAL A 281 8.48 4.87 -14.51
CA VAL A 281 8.35 3.56 -13.85
C VAL A 281 7.71 2.56 -14.79
N ARG A 282 6.62 2.96 -15.46
CA ARG A 282 5.90 2.12 -16.43
C ARG A 282 6.81 1.68 -17.58
N GLY A 283 7.58 2.60 -18.17
CA GLY A 283 8.50 2.26 -19.25
C GLY A 283 9.58 1.26 -18.82
N GLN A 284 10.14 1.39 -17.60
CA GLN A 284 11.07 0.38 -17.07
C GLN A 284 10.39 -0.97 -16.83
N LEU A 285 9.15 -0.95 -16.31
CA LEU A 285 8.37 -2.14 -16.06
C LEU A 285 8.10 -2.92 -17.35
N GLU A 286 7.62 -2.25 -18.39
CA GLU A 286 7.31 -2.87 -19.70
C GLU A 286 8.54 -3.54 -20.31
N VAL A 287 9.69 -2.85 -20.32
CA VAL A 287 10.96 -3.39 -20.82
C VAL A 287 11.39 -4.62 -20.03
N LEU A 288 11.28 -4.58 -18.70
CA LEU A 288 11.73 -5.69 -17.84
C LEU A 288 10.75 -6.86 -17.88
N VAL A 289 9.45 -6.61 -17.92
CA VAL A 289 8.44 -7.67 -18.02
C VAL A 289 8.57 -8.40 -19.36
N ALA A 290 8.67 -7.68 -20.48
CA ALA A 290 8.88 -8.29 -21.80
C ALA A 290 10.15 -9.15 -21.87
N ALA A 291 11.19 -8.79 -21.11
CA ALA A 291 12.44 -9.55 -21.05
C ALA A 291 12.37 -10.81 -20.17
N HIS A 292 11.44 -10.90 -19.21
CA HIS A 292 11.41 -11.97 -18.19
C HIS A 292 10.13 -12.83 -18.22
N PHE A 293 9.06 -12.35 -18.86
CA PHE A 293 7.77 -13.03 -18.97
C PHE A 293 7.30 -12.98 -20.44
N PRO A 294 7.20 -14.11 -21.15
CA PRO A 294 6.63 -14.13 -22.50
C PRO A 294 5.16 -13.65 -22.50
N VAL A 295 4.74 -13.08 -23.63
CA VAL A 295 3.68 -12.06 -23.81
C VAL A 295 2.25 -12.42 -23.33
N ASP A 296 1.97 -13.65 -22.89
CA ASP A 296 0.61 -14.12 -22.57
C ASP A 296 0.11 -13.74 -21.15
N VAL A 297 0.81 -12.89 -20.39
CA VAL A 297 0.57 -12.71 -18.92
C VAL A 297 -0.05 -11.36 -18.51
N LEU A 298 -0.21 -10.39 -19.42
CA LEU A 298 -0.66 -9.02 -19.09
C LEU A 298 -2.09 -8.66 -19.54
N ALA A 299 -2.89 -9.62 -20.03
CA ALA A 299 -4.29 -9.41 -20.38
C ALA A 299 -5.23 -9.47 -19.16
#